data_AF-A0A7V2PU62-F1
#
_entry.id   AF-A0A7V2PU62-F1
#
_cell.length_a   1.000
_cell.length_b   1.000
_cell.length_c   1.000
_cell.angle_alpha   90.00
_cell.angle_beta   90.00
_cell.angle_gamma   90.00
#
_symmetry.space_group_name_H-M   'P 1'
#
loop_
_entity.id
_entity.type
_entity.pdbx_description
1 polymer ?
#
loop_
_entity_poly.entity_id
_entity_poly.type
_entity_poly.pdbx_seq_one_letter_code
_entity_poly.pdbx_strand_id
1 'polypeptide(L)'
;MDTTNITILYLSFGSGHQVAAESIAAALQKESPEINMRVVDPFINYIDILPAVLDRLQALSISLMPSIYDTIWRRGAPGSLYERITELGFLQDLLKDEIRQNKAKVIIATHVMATAMTVTLKREYEIEKVFGIVTDFGLNSYW
;
A
#
# COMPACT_ATOMS: atom_id res chain seq x y z
N MET A 1 5.80 -27.55 -10.20
CA MET A 1 5.20 -26.89 -9.03
C MET A 1 4.92 -25.47 -9.48
N ASP A 2 3.68 -24.99 -9.36
CA ASP A 2 3.36 -23.61 -9.72
C ASP A 2 4.08 -22.67 -8.76
N THR A 3 5.01 -21.88 -9.30
CA THR A 3 5.68 -20.83 -8.53
C THR A 3 4.63 -19.81 -8.09
N THR A 4 4.44 -19.66 -6.78
CA THR A 4 3.53 -18.64 -6.26
C THR A 4 4.17 -17.26 -6.48
N ASN A 5 3.50 -16.40 -7.23
CA ASN A 5 3.92 -15.01 -7.43
C ASN A 5 3.32 -14.13 -6.33
N ILE A 6 4.19 -13.52 -5.51
CA ILE A 6 3.80 -12.59 -4.46
C ILE A 6 4.23 -11.17 -4.85
N THR A 7 3.32 -10.22 -4.75
CA THR A 7 3.64 -8.80 -4.86
C THR A 7 3.46 -8.14 -3.50
N ILE A 8 4.53 -7.53 -2.99
CA ILE A 8 4.55 -6.76 -1.76
C ILE A 8 4.50 -5.28 -2.13
N LEU A 9 3.36 -4.66 -1.86
CA LEU A 9 3.08 -3.26 -2.13
C LEU A 9 3.42 -2.42 -0.90
N TYR A 10 4.19 -1.37 -1.11
CA TYR A 10 4.39 -0.30 -0.14
C TYR A 10 4.10 1.04 -0.80
N LEU A 11 4.05 2.10 0.01
CA LEU A 11 4.04 3.47 -0.49
C LEU A 11 5.25 4.20 0.08
N SER A 12 5.97 4.93 -0.76
CA SER A 12 7.15 5.71 -0.39
C SER A 12 6.81 6.98 0.40
N PHE A 13 5.78 6.95 1.25
CA PHE A 13 5.49 8.00 2.23
C PHE A 13 6.26 7.73 3.51
N GLY A 14 7.27 8.55 3.78
CA GLY A 14 8.33 8.19 4.72
C GLY A 14 9.01 6.85 4.39
N SER A 15 9.74 6.28 5.36
CA SER A 15 10.47 5.02 5.17
C SER A 15 9.78 3.79 5.80
N GLY A 16 8.79 3.99 6.67
CA GLY A 16 8.23 2.91 7.50
C GLY A 16 7.59 1.77 6.70
N HIS A 17 6.74 2.12 5.73
CA HIS A 17 6.05 1.13 4.89
C HIS A 17 7.00 0.34 3.99
N GLN A 18 8.03 1.01 3.46
CA GLN A 18 9.08 0.38 2.66
C GLN A 18 9.90 -0.59 3.50
N VAL A 19 10.40 -0.14 4.66
CA VAL A 19 11.19 -0.98 5.57
C VAL A 19 10.39 -2.21 6.02
N ALA A 20 9.10 -2.06 6.31
CA ALA A 20 8.23 -3.17 6.64
C ALA A 20 8.11 -4.17 5.47
N ALA A 21 7.89 -3.68 4.24
CA ALA A 21 7.76 -4.51 3.05
C ALA A 21 9.05 -5.28 2.74
N GLU A 22 10.19 -4.62 2.78
CA GLU A 22 11.52 -5.22 2.59
C GLU A 22 11.84 -6.26 3.67
N SER A 23 11.47 -5.99 4.92
CA SER A 23 11.68 -6.93 6.03
C SER A 23 10.84 -8.19 5.88
N ILE A 24 9.58 -8.07 5.46
CA ILE A 24 8.70 -9.21 5.16
C ILE A 24 9.28 -10.01 3.99
N ALA A 25 9.71 -9.34 2.91
CA ALA A 25 10.33 -9.99 1.77
C ALA A 25 11.58 -10.79 2.17
N ALA A 26 12.46 -10.19 2.97
CA ALA A 26 13.69 -10.84 3.43
C ALA A 26 13.39 -12.10 4.28
N ALA A 27 12.37 -12.03 5.14
CA ALA A 27 11.94 -13.18 5.94
C ALA A 27 11.36 -14.30 5.06
N LEU A 28 10.43 -13.97 4.15
CA LEU A 28 9.83 -14.95 3.23
C LEU A 28 10.86 -15.58 2.31
N GLN A 29 11.82 -14.81 1.79
CA GLN A 29 12.86 -15.32 0.90
C GLN A 29 13.76 -16.34 1.60
N LYS A 30 13.99 -16.14 2.91
CA LYS A 30 14.77 -17.05 3.74
C LYS A 30 14.03 -18.36 4.01
N GLU A 31 12.73 -18.30 4.23
CA GLU A 31 11.90 -19.47 4.55
C GLU A 31 11.43 -20.26 3.31
N SER A 32 11.27 -19.58 2.17
CA SER A 32 10.73 -20.16 0.94
C SER A 32 11.42 -19.53 -0.29
N PRO A 33 12.67 -19.91 -0.59
CA PRO A 33 13.47 -19.28 -1.62
C PRO A 33 12.93 -19.46 -3.05
N GLU A 34 12.02 -20.42 -3.25
CA GLU A 34 11.36 -20.72 -4.52
C GLU A 34 10.22 -19.77 -4.88
N ILE A 35 9.79 -18.91 -3.95
CA ILE A 35 8.72 -17.93 -4.20
C ILE A 35 9.26 -16.82 -5.09
N ASN A 36 8.53 -16.50 -6.16
CA ASN A 36 8.82 -15.33 -6.97
C ASN A 36 8.18 -14.10 -6.32
N MET A 37 9.02 -13.21 -5.78
CA MET A 37 8.55 -12.03 -5.05
C MET A 37 8.96 -10.74 -5.75
N ARG A 38 8.06 -9.77 -5.75
CA ARG A 38 8.35 -8.38 -6.12
C ARG A 38 7.94 -7.44 -5.01
N VAL A 39 8.87 -6.58 -4.58
CA VAL A 39 8.61 -5.50 -3.63
C VAL A 39 8.58 -4.20 -4.42
N VAL A 40 7.47 -3.46 -4.41
CA VAL A 40 7.30 -2.28 -5.28
C VAL A 40 6.37 -1.24 -4.68
N ASP A 41 6.70 0.03 -4.89
CA ASP A 41 5.73 1.13 -4.85
C ASP A 41 5.15 1.29 -6.26
N PRO A 42 3.86 1.01 -6.48
CA PRO A 42 3.26 1.07 -7.81
C PRO A 42 3.19 2.50 -8.39
N PHE A 43 3.43 3.53 -7.59
CA PHE A 43 3.27 4.93 -7.98
C PHE A 43 4.60 5.68 -8.15
N ILE A 44 5.70 5.17 -7.59
CA ILE A 44 6.96 5.91 -7.52
C ILE A 44 7.53 6.30 -8.88
N ASN A 45 7.44 5.42 -9.88
CA ASN A 45 8.00 5.66 -11.22
C ASN A 45 7.15 6.59 -12.10
N TYR A 46 5.94 6.93 -11.65
CA TYR A 46 4.99 7.73 -12.42
C TYR A 46 4.83 9.12 -11.86
N ILE A 47 5.18 9.31 -10.59
CA ILE A 47 5.10 10.61 -9.93
C ILE A 47 6.31 10.77 -9.00
N ASP A 48 7.48 11.06 -9.58
CA ASP A 48 8.74 11.27 -8.84
C ASP A 48 8.62 12.34 -7.74
N ILE A 49 7.69 13.28 -7.90
CA ILE A 49 7.42 14.35 -6.93
C ILE A 49 6.42 13.96 -5.84
N LEU A 50 5.66 12.87 -6.02
CA LEU A 50 4.55 12.52 -5.12
C LEU A 50 5.02 12.20 -3.70
N PRO A 51 6.10 11.42 -3.48
CA PRO A 51 6.65 11.21 -2.14
C PRO A 51 7.00 12.54 -1.46
N ALA A 52 7.75 13.40 -2.14
CA ALA A 52 8.18 14.69 -1.60
C ALA A 52 7.02 15.67 -1.36
N VAL A 53 5.98 15.63 -2.21
CA VAL A 53 4.77 16.44 -2.04
C VAL A 53 3.96 15.95 -0.85
N LEU A 54 3.76 14.64 -0.71
CA LEU A 54 2.98 14.08 0.38
C LEU A 54 3.71 14.16 1.72
N ASP A 55 5.03 13.99 1.75
CA ASP A 55 5.84 14.26 2.94
C ASP A 55 5.71 15.73 3.38
N ARG A 56 5.73 16.67 2.43
CA ARG A 56 5.52 18.09 2.72
C ARG A 56 4.10 18.37 3.20
N LEU A 57 3.08 17.77 2.58
CA LEU A 57 1.70 17.92 3.02
C LEU A 57 1.47 17.32 4.40
N GLN A 58 2.11 16.19 4.71
CA GLN A 58 2.08 15.58 6.03
C GLN A 58 2.76 16.51 7.05
N ALA A 59 3.98 16.99 6.78
CA ALA A 59 4.68 17.93 7.65
C ALA A 59 3.89 19.25 7.85
N LEU A 60 3.26 19.77 6.80
CA LEU A 60 2.39 20.94 6.86
C LEU A 60 1.13 20.64 7.68
N SER A 61 0.51 19.47 7.53
CA SER A 61 -0.67 19.09 8.30
C SER A 61 -0.38 19.00 9.79
N ILE A 62 0.78 18.44 10.16
CA ILE A 62 1.22 18.32 11.54
C ILE A 62 1.59 19.69 12.13
N SER A 63 2.25 20.56 11.34
CA SER A 63 2.74 21.86 11.83
C SER A 63 1.69 22.97 11.85
N LEU A 64 0.79 23.03 10.86
CA LEU A 64 -0.18 24.11 10.70
C LEU A 64 -1.56 23.76 11.25
N MET A 65 -1.94 22.48 11.26
CA MET A 65 -3.28 22.05 11.66
C MET A 65 -3.25 20.80 12.57
N PRO A 66 -2.48 20.82 13.67
CA PRO A 66 -2.35 19.66 14.55
C PRO A 66 -3.70 19.19 15.10
N SER A 67 -4.64 20.10 15.35
CA SER A 67 -6.00 19.75 15.81
C SER A 67 -6.82 18.97 14.78
N ILE A 68 -6.60 19.20 13.48
CA ILE A 68 -7.25 18.43 12.41
C ILE A 68 -6.62 17.05 12.30
N TYR A 69 -5.29 16.97 12.32
CA TYR A 69 -4.59 15.69 12.37
C TYR A 69 -5.05 14.86 13.56
N ASP A 70 -5.08 15.43 14.76
CA ASP A 70 -5.54 14.77 15.99
C ASP A 70 -7.01 14.33 15.88
N THR A 71 -7.86 15.14 15.24
CA THR A 71 -9.28 14.80 15.04
C THR A 71 -9.43 13.62 14.08
N ILE A 72 -8.73 13.63 12.95
CA ILE A 72 -8.75 12.53 11.97
C ILE A 72 -8.17 11.26 12.60
N TRP A 73 -7.07 11.36 13.33
CA TRP A 73 -6.46 10.24 14.03
C TRP A 73 -7.41 9.62 15.07
N ARG A 74 -8.07 10.45 15.88
CA ARG A 74 -8.97 9.97 16.96
C ARG A 74 -10.35 9.53 16.49
N ARG A 75 -10.90 10.16 15.45
CA ARG A 75 -12.27 9.91 14.96
C ARG A 75 -12.31 9.07 13.69
N GLY A 76 -11.16 8.82 13.08
CA GLY A 76 -11.02 8.19 11.79
C GLY A 76 -11.18 9.17 10.63
N ALA A 77 -10.60 8.80 9.50
CA ALA A 77 -10.92 9.45 8.24
C ALA A 77 -12.31 8.97 7.77
N PRO A 78 -13.11 9.84 7.12
CA PRO A 78 -14.40 9.42 6.59
C PRO A 78 -14.21 8.26 5.60
N GLY A 79 -14.96 7.16 5.74
CA GLY A 79 -14.87 6.02 4.82
C GLY A 79 -15.02 6.41 3.35
N SER A 80 -15.87 7.41 3.08
CA SER A 80 -16.07 8.00 1.76
C SER A 80 -14.81 8.64 1.14
N LEU A 81 -13.83 9.04 1.95
CA LEU A 81 -12.55 9.57 1.46
C LEU A 81 -11.70 8.43 0.89
N TYR A 82 -11.61 7.31 1.61
CA TYR A 82 -10.90 6.13 1.13
C TYR A 82 -11.56 5.52 -0.09
N GLU A 83 -12.90 5.41 -0.10
CA GLU A 83 -13.66 4.97 -1.28
C GLU A 83 -13.32 5.82 -2.52
N ARG A 84 -13.36 7.15 -2.39
CA ARG A 84 -12.99 8.07 -3.49
C ARG A 84 -11.55 7.92 -3.95
N ILE A 85 -10.61 7.69 -3.03
CA ILE A 85 -9.21 7.42 -3.38
C ILE A 85 -9.09 6.11 -4.16
N THR A 86 -9.83 5.07 -3.75
CA THR A 86 -9.86 3.82 -4.51
C THR A 86 -10.50 3.97 -5.89
N GLU A 87 -11.34 4.97 -6.12
CA GLU A 87 -11.98 5.27 -7.41
C GLU A 87 -11.10 6.13 -8.34
N LEU A 88 -9.91 6.56 -7.91
CA LEU A 88 -9.00 7.32 -8.77
C LEU A 88 -8.44 6.40 -9.88
N GLY A 89 -9.09 6.45 -11.05
CA GLY A 89 -8.81 5.57 -12.19
C GLY A 89 -7.34 5.49 -12.57
N PHE A 90 -6.62 6.63 -12.58
CA PHE A 90 -5.19 6.65 -12.87
C PHE A 90 -4.36 5.81 -11.88
N LEU A 91 -4.60 5.93 -10.57
CA LEU A 91 -3.87 5.14 -9.58
C LEU A 91 -4.25 3.65 -9.68
N GLN A 92 -5.53 3.35 -9.98
CA GLN A 92 -5.92 1.97 -10.25
C GLN A 92 -5.19 1.39 -11.45
N ASP A 93 -5.05 2.14 -12.54
CA ASP A 93 -4.39 1.67 -13.76
C ASP A 93 -2.91 1.34 -13.52
N LEU A 94 -2.20 2.16 -12.73
CA LEU A 94 -0.82 1.87 -12.32
C LEU A 94 -0.72 0.57 -11.51
N LEU A 95 -1.65 0.37 -10.57
CA LEU A 95 -1.69 -0.84 -9.77
C LEU A 95 -2.05 -2.07 -10.61
N LYS A 96 -3.00 -1.93 -11.55
CA LYS A 96 -3.39 -2.97 -12.51
C LYS A 96 -2.22 -3.41 -13.38
N ASP A 97 -1.42 -2.46 -13.85
CA ASP A 97 -0.22 -2.75 -14.63
C ASP A 97 0.79 -3.58 -13.84
N GLU A 98 1.04 -3.24 -12.58
CA GLU A 98 1.93 -4.03 -11.73
C GLU A 98 1.37 -5.43 -11.42
N ILE A 99 0.08 -5.55 -11.09
CA ILE A 99 -0.56 -6.85 -10.84
C ILE A 99 -0.46 -7.75 -12.08
N ARG A 100 -0.72 -7.18 -13.26
CA ARG A 100 -0.70 -7.90 -14.54
C ARG A 100 0.70 -8.34 -14.94
N GLN A 101 1.69 -7.45 -14.84
CA GLN A 101 3.08 -7.74 -15.22
C GLN A 101 3.66 -8.87 -14.36
N ASN A 102 3.37 -8.86 -13.07
CA ASN A 102 3.89 -9.85 -12.13
C ASN A 102 3.04 -11.10 -11.99
N LYS A 103 1.86 -11.13 -12.62
CA LYS A 103 0.86 -12.21 -12.47
C LYS A 103 0.64 -12.54 -10.99
N ALA A 104 0.46 -11.50 -10.18
CA ALA A 104 0.40 -11.62 -8.72
C ALA A 104 -0.80 -12.48 -8.30
N LYS A 105 -0.54 -13.56 -7.56
CA LYS A 105 -1.58 -14.43 -6.98
C LYS A 105 -1.82 -14.13 -5.51
N VAL A 106 -0.80 -13.61 -4.84
CA VAL A 106 -0.87 -13.12 -3.47
C VAL A 106 -0.34 -11.69 -3.42
N ILE A 107 -1.05 -10.83 -2.71
CA ILE A 107 -0.62 -9.45 -2.48
C ILE A 107 -0.47 -9.19 -0.99
N ILE A 108 0.64 -8.58 -0.60
CA ILE A 108 0.89 -8.10 0.76
C ILE A 108 1.05 -6.58 0.67
N ALA A 109 0.17 -5.81 1.30
CA ALA A 109 0.21 -4.36 1.26
C ALA A 109 0.53 -3.83 2.66
N THR A 110 1.58 -3.01 2.77
CA THR A 110 1.97 -2.41 4.05
C THR A 110 1.26 -1.10 4.35
N HIS A 111 0.38 -0.61 3.45
CA HIS A 111 -0.37 0.63 3.62
C HIS A 111 -1.85 0.45 3.25
N VAL A 112 -2.76 1.05 4.03
CA VAL A 112 -4.22 0.95 3.88
C VAL A 112 -4.72 1.26 2.47
N MET A 113 -4.24 2.34 1.84
CA MET A 113 -4.61 2.71 0.47
C MET A 113 -4.32 1.60 -0.55
N ALA A 114 -3.11 1.02 -0.54
CA ALA A 114 -2.76 -0.07 -1.44
C ALA A 114 -3.57 -1.33 -1.14
N THR A 115 -3.88 -1.61 0.14
CA THR A 115 -4.78 -2.69 0.53
C THR A 115 -6.18 -2.49 -0.05
N ALA A 116 -6.79 -1.32 0.18
CA ALA A 116 -8.13 -0.99 -0.26
C ALA A 116 -8.27 -1.07 -1.79
N MET A 117 -7.33 -0.47 -2.53
CA MET A 117 -7.30 -0.54 -4.00
C MET A 117 -7.11 -1.98 -4.51
N THR A 118 -6.28 -2.78 -3.84
CA THR A 118 -6.07 -4.17 -4.26
C THR A 118 -7.31 -5.01 -4.06
N VAL A 119 -8.05 -4.79 -2.97
CA VAL A 119 -9.28 -5.53 -2.67
C VAL A 119 -10.33 -5.33 -3.75
N THR A 120 -10.45 -4.13 -4.34
CA THR A 120 -11.38 -3.88 -5.46
C THR A 120 -10.98 -4.64 -6.73
N LEU A 121 -9.67 -4.85 -6.94
CA LEU A 121 -9.11 -5.57 -8.10
C LEU A 121 -9.04 -7.09 -7.93
N LYS A 122 -9.27 -7.61 -6.71
CA LYS A 122 -9.08 -9.03 -6.37
C LYS A 122 -9.81 -9.99 -7.31
N ARG A 123 -11.07 -9.68 -7.62
CA ARG A 123 -11.92 -10.52 -8.49
C ARG A 123 -11.52 -10.41 -9.97
N GLU A 124 -11.15 -9.22 -10.42
CA GLU A 124 -10.79 -8.95 -11.82
C GLU A 124 -9.50 -9.66 -12.22
N TYR A 125 -8.53 -9.75 -11.31
CA TYR A 125 -7.19 -10.30 -11.58
C TYR A 125 -6.94 -11.68 -10.97
N GLU A 126 -7.99 -12.35 -10.48
CA GLU A 126 -7.90 -13.69 -9.86
C GLU A 126 -6.84 -13.76 -8.75
N ILE A 127 -6.74 -12.70 -7.94
CA ILE A 127 -5.85 -12.65 -6.78
C ILE A 127 -6.46 -13.55 -5.70
N GLU A 128 -5.72 -14.55 -5.24
CA GLU A 128 -6.21 -15.54 -4.28
C GLU A 128 -6.31 -14.93 -2.88
N LYS A 129 -5.25 -14.21 -2.47
CA LYS A 129 -5.11 -13.66 -1.12
C LYS A 129 -4.56 -12.23 -1.15
N VAL A 130 -5.11 -11.40 -0.27
CA VAL A 130 -4.65 -10.03 -0.02
C VAL A 130 -4.43 -9.92 1.48
N PHE A 131 -3.24 -9.50 1.89
CA PHE A 131 -2.88 -9.26 3.28
C PHE A 131 -2.61 -7.77 3.47
N GLY A 132 -3.35 -7.13 4.37
CA GLY A 132 -3.04 -5.78 4.84
C GLY A 132 -2.19 -5.88 6.11
N ILE A 133 -1.01 -5.26 6.09
CA ILE A 133 -0.09 -5.24 7.23
C ILE A 133 -0.26 -3.92 7.96
N VAL A 134 -0.68 -4.00 9.21
CA VAL A 134 -0.74 -2.83 10.10
C VAL A 134 0.67 -2.50 10.55
N THR A 135 1.21 -1.38 10.07
CA THR A 135 2.55 -0.90 10.44
C THR A 135 2.53 0.14 11.56
N ASP A 136 1.33 0.63 11.93
CA ASP A 136 1.14 1.53 13.06
C ASP A 136 1.10 0.78 14.41
N PHE A 137 1.13 1.53 15.51
CA PHE A 137 1.08 0.99 16.88
C PHE A 137 -0.22 0.23 17.22
N GLY A 138 -1.21 0.23 16.33
CA GLY A 138 -2.44 -0.55 16.48
C GLY A 138 -3.45 -0.26 15.37
N LEU A 139 -4.52 -1.06 15.36
CA LEU A 139 -5.71 -0.76 14.56
C LEU A 139 -6.42 0.46 15.15
N ASN A 140 -6.51 1.52 14.37
CA ASN A 140 -7.29 2.71 14.70
C ASN A 140 -8.26 2.98 13.56
N SER A 141 -9.23 3.86 13.77
CA SER A 141 -10.21 4.25 12.74
C SER A 141 -9.61 5.04 11.57
N TYR A 142 -8.32 5.36 11.63
CA TYR A 142 -7.58 5.92 10.51
C TYR A 142 -7.10 4.83 9.54
N TRP A 143 -6.97 3.57 9.99
CA TRP A 143 -6.77 2.36 9.19
C TRP A 143 -8.08 1.66 8.82
#